data_AF-A0A7X2CDR4-F1
#
_entry.id   AF-A0A7X2CDR4-F1
#
_cell.length_a   1.000
_cell.length_b   1.000
_cell.length_c   1.000
_cell.angle_alpha   90.00
_cell.angle_beta   90.00
_cell.angle_gamma   90.00
#
_symmetry.space_group_name_H-M   'P 1'
#
loop_
_entity.id
_entity.type
_entity.pdbx_description
1 polymer ?
#
loop_
_entity_poly.entity_id
_entity_poly.type
_entity_poly.pdbx_seq_one_letter_code
_entity_poly.pdbx_strand_id
1 'polypeptide(L)'
;MFAPIFAVCAADTVVKALLGTSPVRLYPFGEAPEGVAKPYVVWQTIGGNPENYLGQRPDMDGFSLQVDVYGASVTQTRDTAKAIRNAIERHANIVRWGGDSRDPVTQSYRYSFDVDWWVPR
;
A
#
# COMPACT_ATOMS: atom_id res chain seq x y z
N MET A 1 11.06 0.03 -13.21
CA MET A 1 10.48 -1.06 -12.40
C MET A 1 9.61 -0.43 -11.31
N PHE A 2 8.75 -1.20 -10.62
CA PHE A 2 7.89 -0.71 -9.53
C PHE A 2 7.80 -1.77 -8.41
N ALA A 3 7.51 -1.34 -7.19
CA ALA A 3 7.34 -2.24 -6.06
C ALA A 3 6.13 -3.18 -6.25
N PRO A 4 6.26 -4.50 -6.00
CA PRO A 4 5.24 -5.50 -6.30
C PRO A 4 4.09 -5.57 -5.27
N ILE A 5 3.70 -4.45 -4.67
CA ILE A 5 2.68 -4.40 -3.60
C ILE A 5 1.36 -5.03 -4.04
N PHE A 6 0.89 -4.75 -5.26
CA PHE A 6 -0.36 -5.31 -5.76
C PHE A 6 -0.32 -6.83 -5.84
N ALA A 7 0.77 -7.39 -6.40
CA ALA A 7 0.93 -8.83 -6.55
C ALA A 7 0.95 -9.55 -5.19
N VAL A 8 1.68 -9.00 -4.22
CA VAL A 8 1.76 -9.53 -2.85
C VAL A 8 0.39 -9.49 -2.17
N CYS A 9 -0.30 -8.34 -2.22
CA CYS A 9 -1.61 -8.17 -1.59
C CYS A 9 -2.72 -9.00 -2.27
N ALA A 10 -2.69 -9.14 -3.60
CA ALA A 10 -3.69 -9.93 -4.32
C ALA A 10 -3.51 -11.46 -4.12
N ALA A 11 -2.32 -11.90 -3.74
CA ALA A 11 -2.07 -13.30 -3.36
C ALA A 11 -2.64 -13.62 -1.97
N ASP A 12 -2.64 -12.66 -1.05
CA ASP A 12 -3.08 -12.84 0.34
C ASP A 12 -4.61 -13.01 0.48
N THR A 13 -5.02 -14.05 1.20
CA THR A 13 -6.44 -14.40 1.37
C THR A 13 -7.18 -13.45 2.31
N VAL A 14 -6.51 -12.91 3.33
CA VAL A 14 -7.08 -11.97 4.30
C VAL A 14 -7.32 -10.62 3.63
N VAL A 15 -6.34 -10.16 2.83
CA VAL A 15 -6.50 -8.93 2.04
C VAL A 15 -7.64 -9.06 1.05
N LYS A 16 -7.74 -10.18 0.31
CA LYS A 16 -8.86 -10.43 -0.61
C LYS A 16 -10.22 -10.48 0.08
N ALA A 17 -10.29 -11.03 1.29
CA ALA A 17 -11.54 -11.04 2.05
C ALA A 17 -12.04 -9.62 2.36
N LEU A 18 -11.13 -8.66 2.57
CA LEU A 18 -11.47 -7.28 2.87
C LEU A 18 -11.66 -6.41 1.62
N LEU A 19 -10.79 -6.59 0.61
CA LEU A 19 -10.74 -5.74 -0.60
C LEU A 19 -11.44 -6.35 -1.82
N GLY A 20 -12.00 -7.55 -1.69
CA GLY A 20 -12.61 -8.28 -2.81
C GLY A 20 -11.60 -9.03 -3.67
N THR A 21 -12.11 -9.79 -4.63
CA THR A 21 -11.31 -10.66 -5.53
C THR A 21 -11.39 -10.26 -7.00
N SER A 22 -12.42 -9.51 -7.40
CA SER A 22 -12.63 -9.06 -8.78
C SER A 22 -13.44 -7.75 -8.80
N PRO A 23 -12.78 -6.58 -8.77
CA PRO A 23 -11.34 -6.37 -8.57
C PRO A 23 -10.92 -6.48 -7.10
N VAL A 24 -9.63 -6.70 -6.85
CA VAL A 24 -9.02 -6.37 -5.55
C VAL A 24 -8.91 -4.84 -5.48
N ARG A 25 -9.61 -4.21 -4.54
CA ARG A 25 -9.70 -2.74 -4.39
C ARG A 25 -8.42 -2.12 -3.81
N LEU A 26 -7.31 -2.31 -4.52
CA LEU A 26 -5.98 -1.77 -4.23
C LEU A 26 -5.47 -1.07 -5.50
N TYR A 27 -5.39 0.26 -5.47
CA TYR A 27 -5.17 1.08 -6.67
C TYR A 27 -3.83 1.83 -6.64
N PRO A 28 -3.13 1.94 -7.78
CA PRO A 28 -1.87 2.70 -7.89
C PRO A 28 -2.12 4.21 -7.99
N PHE A 29 -1.03 4.99 -8.03
CA PHE A 29 -1.02 6.46 -8.22
C PHE A 29 -1.75 7.27 -7.16
N GLY A 30 -2.02 6.70 -5.98
CA GLY A 30 -2.72 7.41 -4.90
C GLY A 30 -4.19 7.73 -5.21
N GLU A 31 -4.74 7.12 -6.26
CA GLU A 31 -6.08 7.42 -6.77
C GLU A 31 -6.90 6.13 -6.93
N ALA A 32 -8.20 6.23 -6.67
CA ALA A 32 -9.16 5.17 -6.91
C ALA A 32 -10.25 5.69 -7.86
N PRO A 33 -10.86 4.82 -8.70
CA PRO A 33 -12.02 5.19 -9.50
C PRO A 33 -13.15 5.79 -8.65
N GLU A 34 -14.00 6.61 -9.28
CA GLU A 34 -15.17 7.15 -8.60
C GLU A 34 -16.16 6.04 -8.20
N GLY A 35 -16.81 6.20 -7.06
CA GLY A 35 -17.84 5.27 -6.59
C GLY A 35 -17.32 3.92 -6.05
N VAL A 36 -16.02 3.78 -5.81
CA VAL A 36 -15.44 2.55 -5.26
C VAL A 36 -15.99 2.22 -3.87
N ALA A 37 -16.37 0.96 -3.69
CA ALA A 37 -16.86 0.45 -2.41
C ALA A 37 -15.76 0.46 -1.32
N LYS A 38 -16.15 0.81 -0.09
CA LYS A 38 -15.27 0.77 1.09
C LYS A 38 -15.24 -0.64 1.72
N PRO A 39 -14.09 -1.13 2.19
CA PRO A 39 -12.81 -0.45 2.20
C PRO A 39 -12.08 -0.59 0.85
N TYR A 40 -11.25 0.39 0.55
CA TYR A 40 -10.29 0.36 -0.55
C TYR A 40 -8.95 0.95 -0.10
N VAL A 41 -7.91 0.65 -0.85
CA VAL A 41 -6.55 1.11 -0.59
C VAL A 41 -6.01 1.77 -1.84
N VAL A 42 -5.29 2.86 -1.68
CA VAL A 42 -4.48 3.46 -2.73
C VAL A 42 -3.02 3.46 -2.30
N TRP A 43 -2.12 3.42 -3.26
CA TRP A 43 -0.69 3.54 -3.00
C TRP A 43 -0.02 4.36 -4.08
N GLN A 44 1.07 5.02 -3.72
CA GLN A 44 1.88 5.83 -4.64
C GLN A 44 3.35 5.72 -4.27
N THR A 45 4.21 5.81 -5.28
CA THR A 45 5.65 5.93 -5.06
C THR A 45 5.97 7.36 -4.66
N ILE A 46 6.54 7.53 -3.48
CA ILE A 46 6.93 8.84 -2.91
C ILE A 46 8.44 9.07 -2.97
N GLY A 47 9.20 8.06 -3.38
CA GLY A 47 10.65 8.11 -3.49
C GLY A 47 11.23 6.74 -3.80
N GLY A 48 12.55 6.65 -3.73
CA GLY A 48 13.27 5.42 -4.00
C GLY A 48 14.55 5.70 -4.75
N ASN A 49 15.54 4.86 -4.50
CA ASN A 49 16.87 4.96 -5.07
C ASN A 49 17.34 3.57 -5.45
N PRO A 50 18.01 3.41 -6.60
CA PRO A 50 18.78 2.20 -6.83
C PRO A 50 19.93 2.10 -5.83
N GLU A 51 20.31 0.87 -5.47
CA GLU A 51 21.52 0.66 -4.69
C GLU A 51 22.76 1.13 -5.46
N ASN A 52 23.73 1.75 -4.78
CA ASN A 52 24.94 2.25 -5.45
C ASN A 52 26.11 1.28 -5.25
N TYR A 53 26.59 0.69 -6.34
CA TYR A 53 27.75 -0.20 -6.32
C TYR A 53 28.97 0.45 -6.96
N LEU A 54 30.14 0.26 -6.35
CA LEU A 54 31.40 0.86 -6.83
C LEU A 54 31.95 0.22 -8.11
N GLY A 55 31.67 -1.06 -8.33
CA GLY A 55 32.33 -1.86 -9.37
C GLY A 55 31.40 -2.47 -10.43
N GLN A 56 30.09 -2.28 -10.31
CA GLN A 56 29.11 -2.92 -11.20
C GLN A 56 27.82 -2.12 -11.30
N ARG A 57 26.96 -2.49 -12.26
CA ARG A 57 25.62 -1.92 -12.35
C ARG A 57 24.79 -2.36 -11.14
N PRO A 58 23.95 -1.49 -10.58
CA PRO A 58 23.03 -1.89 -9.52
C PRO A 58 22.11 -3.02 -9.99
N ASP A 59 21.91 -4.02 -9.13
CA ASP A 59 21.00 -5.15 -9.32
C ASP A 59 19.78 -5.09 -8.37
N MET A 60 19.68 -4.03 -7.56
CA MET A 60 18.62 -3.82 -6.58
C MET A 60 18.09 -2.39 -6.69
N ASP A 61 16.77 -2.25 -6.67
CA ASP A 61 16.06 -0.98 -6.61
C ASP A 61 15.33 -0.84 -5.27
N GLY A 62 15.56 0.29 -4.59
CA GLY A 62 14.80 0.73 -3.43
C GLY A 62 13.58 1.55 -3.87
N PHE A 63 12.40 1.23 -3.33
CA PHE A 63 11.17 2.00 -3.55
C PHE A 63 10.51 2.39 -2.24
N SER A 64 10.20 3.67 -2.06
CA SER A 64 9.39 4.16 -0.96
C SER A 64 7.97 4.39 -1.45
N LEU A 65 7.01 3.69 -0.84
CA LEU A 65 5.59 3.84 -1.13
C LEU A 65 4.87 4.47 0.04
N GLN A 66 3.94 5.37 -0.24
CA GLN A 66 2.88 5.74 0.68
C GLN A 66 1.67 4.86 0.40
N VAL A 67 1.08 4.30 1.45
CA VAL A 67 -0.13 3.47 1.41
C VAL A 67 -1.21 4.15 2.23
N ASP A 68 -2.37 4.36 1.59
CA ASP A 68 -3.51 5.02 2.19
C ASP A 68 -4.74 4.10 2.13
N VAL A 69 -5.29 3.81 3.30
CA VAL A 69 -6.46 2.94 3.46
C VAL A 69 -7.67 3.79 3.75
N TYR A 70 -8.74 3.59 2.99
CA TYR A 70 -10.01 4.28 3.16
C TYR A 70 -11.12 3.32 3.56
N GLY A 71 -11.82 3.64 4.66
CA GLY A 71 -12.92 2.83 5.18
C GLY A 71 -14.14 3.65 5.60
N ALA A 72 -15.26 2.95 5.84
CA ALA A 72 -16.52 3.51 6.33
C ALA A 72 -16.55 3.64 7.85
N SER A 73 -15.66 2.94 8.57
CA SER A 73 -15.52 3.02 10.02
C SER A 73 -14.05 2.92 10.43
N VAL A 74 -13.74 3.34 11.66
CA VAL A 74 -12.40 3.22 12.25
C VAL A 74 -11.92 1.77 12.23
N THR A 75 -12.77 0.84 12.69
CA THR A 75 -12.47 -0.60 12.73
C THR A 75 -12.15 -1.14 11.33
N GLN A 76 -13.02 -0.87 10.36
CA GLN A 76 -12.82 -1.35 8.98
C GLN A 76 -11.50 -0.83 8.40
N THR A 77 -11.16 0.43 8.65
CA THR A 77 -9.94 1.07 8.15
C THR A 77 -8.69 0.47 8.80
N ARG A 78 -8.66 0.34 10.13
CA ARG A 78 -7.51 -0.19 10.87
C ARG A 78 -7.29 -1.68 10.63
N ASP A 79 -8.36 -2.47 10.54
CA ASP A 79 -8.26 -3.90 10.23
C ASP A 79 -7.72 -4.12 8.81
N THR A 80 -8.14 -3.28 7.85
CA THR A 80 -7.60 -3.30 6.48
C THR A 80 -6.14 -2.89 6.46
N ALA A 81 -5.74 -1.83 7.15
CA ALA A 81 -4.33 -1.42 7.26
C ALA A 81 -3.45 -2.51 7.87
N LYS A 82 -3.94 -3.18 8.93
CA LYS A 82 -3.27 -4.32 9.56
C LYS A 82 -3.12 -5.49 8.60
N ALA A 83 -4.15 -5.80 7.81
CA ALA A 83 -4.09 -6.87 6.82
C ALA A 83 -3.05 -6.57 5.72
N ILE A 84 -3.03 -5.34 5.20
CA ILE A 84 -2.02 -4.92 4.21
C ILE A 84 -0.61 -5.01 4.80
N ARG A 85 -0.39 -4.46 5.99
CA ARG A 85 0.89 -4.55 6.70
C ARG A 85 1.36 -6.00 6.82
N ASN A 86 0.51 -6.88 7.35
CA ASN A 86 0.87 -8.29 7.56
C ASN A 86 1.19 -9.00 6.24
N ALA A 87 0.49 -8.68 5.14
CA ALA A 87 0.74 -9.27 3.83
C ALA A 87 2.12 -8.90 3.27
N ILE A 88 2.55 -7.64 3.47
CA ILE A 88 3.79 -7.11 2.88
C ILE A 88 5.01 -7.22 3.81
N GLU A 89 4.84 -7.53 5.10
CA GLU A 89 5.91 -7.52 6.12
C GLU A 89 7.10 -8.46 5.83
N ARG A 90 6.92 -9.47 4.97
CA ARG A 90 8.01 -10.36 4.52
C ARG A 90 8.76 -9.84 3.28
N HIS A 91 8.30 -8.75 2.69
CA HIS A 91 8.78 -8.21 1.42
C HIS A 91 9.18 -6.73 1.51
N ALA A 92 8.69 -6.00 2.52
CA ALA A 92 8.88 -4.57 2.71
C ALA A 92 8.89 -4.22 4.18
N ASN A 93 9.49 -3.07 4.51
CA ASN A 93 9.58 -2.56 5.88
C ASN A 93 8.68 -1.34 6.06
N ILE A 94 7.96 -1.26 7.18
CA ILE A 94 7.26 -0.04 7.55
C ILE A 94 8.27 1.00 8.02
N VAL A 95 8.27 2.19 7.42
CA VAL A 95 9.21 3.27 7.75
C VAL A 95 8.55 4.49 8.37
N ARG A 96 7.23 4.64 8.22
CA ARG A 96 6.46 5.73 8.85
C ARG A 96 5.02 5.32 9.12
N TRP A 97 4.49 5.73 10.27
CA TRP A 97 3.06 5.75 10.55
C TRP A 97 2.52 7.15 10.26
N GLY A 98 1.71 7.29 9.21
CA GLY A 98 1.28 8.58 8.69
C GLY A 98 0.04 9.19 9.32
N GLY A 99 -0.58 8.47 10.26
CA GLY A 99 -1.66 8.95 11.10
C GLY A 99 -3.06 8.71 10.52
N ASP A 100 -4.04 9.07 11.36
CA ASP A 100 -5.47 8.89 11.09
C ASP A 100 -6.06 10.24 10.69
N SER A 101 -6.92 10.24 9.66
CA SER A 101 -7.72 11.42 9.30
C SER A 101 -9.11 11.01 8.87
N ARG A 102 -10.03 11.99 8.82
CA ARG A 102 -11.38 11.79 8.30
C ARG A 102 -11.67 12.89 7.29
N ASP A 103 -12.03 12.48 6.09
CA ASP A 103 -12.44 13.40 5.04
C ASP A 103 -13.79 14.06 5.43
N PRO A 104 -13.88 15.40 5.49
CA PRO A 104 -15.10 16.09 5.88
C PRO A 104 -16.22 16.00 4.84
N VAL A 105 -15.91 15.76 3.56
CA VAL A 105 -16.88 15.66 2.47
C VAL A 105 -17.34 14.22 2.30
N THR A 106 -16.40 13.30 2.08
CA THR A 106 -16.75 11.88 1.82
C THR A 106 -17.01 11.08 3.10
N GLN A 107 -16.77 11.69 4.27
CA GLN A 107 -16.85 11.08 5.60
C GLN A 107 -16.00 9.82 5.76
N SER A 108 -15.04 9.62 4.85
CA SER A 108 -14.15 8.45 4.80
C SER A 108 -13.10 8.55 5.88
N TYR A 109 -12.90 7.45 6.61
CA TYR A 109 -11.76 7.31 7.51
C TYR A 109 -10.54 6.92 6.69
N ARG A 110 -9.43 7.63 6.88
CA ARG A 110 -8.15 7.37 6.22
C ARG A 110 -7.11 6.96 7.27
N TYR A 111 -6.38 5.90 6.98
CA TYR A 111 -5.16 5.49 7.70
C TYR A 111 -3.99 5.48 6.72
N SER A 112 -2.92 6.21 7.04
CA SER A 112 -1.74 6.36 6.18
C SER A 112 -0.50 5.73 6.80
N PHE A 113 0.34 5.10 6.00
CA PHE A 113 1.67 4.65 6.40
C PHE A 113 2.59 4.51 5.19
N ASP A 114 3.90 4.55 5.41
CA ASP A 114 4.90 4.42 4.35
C ASP A 114 5.71 3.14 4.52
N VAL A 115 6.10 2.57 3.38
CA VAL A 115 6.86 1.33 3.29
C VAL A 115 8.01 1.42 2.30
N ASP A 116 9.13 0.82 2.67
CA ASP A 116 10.29 0.68 1.79
C ASP A 116 10.43 -0.75 1.30
N TRP A 117 10.62 -0.89 -0.01
CA TRP A 117 10.84 -2.15 -0.72
C TRP A 117 12.24 -2.20 -1.28
N TRP A 118 12.84 -3.39 -1.26
CA TRP A 118 14.07 -3.72 -1.96
C TRP A 118 13.76 -4.77 -3.01
N VAL A 119 13.83 -4.41 -4.29
CA VAL A 119 13.40 -5.25 -5.41
C VAL A 119 14.58 -5.55 -6.34
N PRO A 120 14.92 -6.83 -6.55
CA PRO A 120 15.91 -7.22 -7.55
C PRO A 120 15.49 -6.78 -8.97
N ARG A 121 16.47 -6.32 -9.76
CA ARG A 121 16.28 -5.85 -11.14
C ARG A 121 16.13 -6.96 -12.17
#